data_AF-A0A8J6HZI2-F1
#
_entry.id   AF-A0A8J6HZI2-F1
#
_cell.length_a   1.000
_cell.length_b   1.000
_cell.length_c   1.000
_cell.angle_alpha   90.00
_cell.angle_beta   90.00
_cell.angle_gamma   90.00
#
_symmetry.space_group_name_H-M   'P 1'
#
loop_
_entity.id
_entity.type
_entity.pdbx_description
1 polymer ?
#
loop_
_entity_poly.entity_id
_entity_poly.type
_entity_poly.pdbx_seq_one_letter_code
_entity_poly.pdbx_strand_id
1 'polypeptide(L)'
;MKLGERRLFGLFGDPVGHSLSPYLQNEAFRLLGINGVYLSFAVKPEELGAAVAAVRCLKMGGVNITIPHKERIVPYLDRLAGDALLTGSVNTVVPEDGQLVGYSTDGEGFLLSLRHQGEMEPAGKKAVLLGVGGAARAVAFRLVQEGVAALYLVGRNPEKTAGLQAALRERTGFAAVGLSFADPDLAAVAAEADLVINATPLGMYPVTGDHPPLPAHGLPPRLSRSRSGLPSAGNGLLARSAAARLAYPGGVGDAGLPGDSGLPLVDRADPAF
;
A
#
# COMPACT_ATOMS: atom_id res chain seq x y z
N MET A 1 -24.10 30.12 -5.68
CA MET A 1 -23.23 29.13 -5.01
C MET A 1 -24.04 28.51 -3.88
N LYS A 2 -24.60 27.31 -4.05
CA LYS A 2 -25.17 26.60 -2.89
C LYS A 2 -23.96 26.25 -2.02
N LEU A 3 -23.86 26.80 -0.81
CA LEU A 3 -22.93 26.27 0.20
C LEU A 3 -23.42 24.86 0.51
N GLY A 4 -23.00 23.86 -0.28
CA GLY A 4 -23.17 22.46 0.07
C GLY A 4 -22.47 22.21 1.40
N GLU A 5 -22.95 21.25 2.19
CA GLU A 5 -22.29 20.85 3.42
C GLU A 5 -20.87 20.40 3.11
N ARG A 6 -19.87 21.11 3.65
CA ARG A 6 -18.46 20.76 3.48
C ARG A 6 -18.18 19.54 4.34
N ARG A 7 -17.67 18.46 3.73
CA ARG A 7 -17.37 17.21 4.47
C ARG A 7 -15.95 17.21 5.01
N LEU A 8 -15.80 16.74 6.24
CA LEU A 8 -14.51 16.53 6.87
C LEU A 8 -13.99 15.12 6.54
N PHE A 9 -12.74 15.04 6.13
CA PHE A 9 -11.96 13.83 5.95
C PHE A 9 -10.72 13.88 6.85
N GLY A 10 -10.08 12.74 7.10
CA GLY A 10 -8.84 12.78 7.86
C GLY A 10 -7.88 11.61 7.73
N LEU A 11 -6.72 11.78 8.35
CA LEU A 11 -5.70 10.74 8.55
C LEU A 11 -5.52 10.49 10.04
N PHE A 12 -5.70 9.24 10.49
CA PHE A 12 -5.42 8.83 11.87
C PHE A 12 -4.10 8.08 11.95
N GLY A 13 -3.18 8.53 12.80
CA GLY A 13 -1.89 7.89 13.02
C GLY A 13 -1.17 8.46 14.23
N ASP A 14 -0.06 7.83 14.63
CA ASP A 14 0.80 8.32 15.70
C ASP A 14 2.27 7.85 15.49
N PRO A 15 3.20 8.76 15.15
CA PRO A 15 3.01 10.17 14.81
C PRO A 15 2.41 10.36 13.40
N VAL A 16 1.81 11.53 13.13
CA VAL A 16 1.20 11.83 11.82
C VAL A 16 1.55 13.22 11.24
N GLY A 17 2.19 14.09 12.03
CA GLY A 17 2.40 15.50 11.67
C GLY A 17 3.28 15.74 10.44
N HIS A 18 4.07 14.75 10.00
CA HIS A 18 4.92 14.84 8.81
C HIS A 18 4.25 14.32 7.53
N SER A 19 2.98 13.90 7.60
CA SER A 19 2.28 13.37 6.44
C SER A 19 2.01 14.44 5.38
N LEU A 20 2.30 14.13 4.12
CA LEU A 20 1.92 14.95 2.97
C LEU A 20 0.47 14.71 2.52
N SER A 21 -0.22 13.69 3.07
CA SER A 21 -1.58 13.35 2.66
C SER A 21 -2.57 14.53 2.79
N PRO A 22 -2.54 15.38 3.85
CA PRO A 22 -3.42 16.55 3.90
C PRO A 22 -3.21 17.53 2.74
N TYR A 23 -1.97 17.79 2.34
CA TYR A 23 -1.69 18.67 1.21
C TYR A 23 -2.26 18.07 -0.09
N LEU A 24 -1.91 16.81 -0.38
CA LEU A 24 -2.30 16.12 -1.61
C LEU A 24 -3.82 15.97 -1.75
N GLN A 25 -4.49 15.55 -0.68
CA GLN A 25 -5.93 15.31 -0.71
C GLN A 25 -6.73 16.61 -0.83
N ASN A 26 -6.32 17.68 -0.15
CA ASN A 26 -6.98 18.97 -0.33
C ASN A 26 -6.78 19.54 -1.74
N GLU A 27 -5.60 19.34 -2.34
CA GLU A 27 -5.36 19.77 -3.72
C GLU A 27 -6.17 18.93 -4.71
N ALA A 28 -6.26 17.61 -4.50
CA ALA A 28 -7.14 16.75 -5.28
C ALA A 28 -8.62 17.16 -5.15
N PHE A 29 -9.09 17.48 -3.94
CA PHE A 29 -10.45 17.98 -3.72
C PHE A 29 -10.71 19.28 -4.48
N ARG A 30 -9.75 20.20 -4.47
CA ARG A 30 -9.83 21.47 -5.22
C ARG A 30 -9.94 21.24 -6.72
N LEU A 31 -9.07 20.38 -7.28
CA LEU A 31 -9.05 20.08 -8.71
C LEU A 31 -10.30 19.33 -9.19
N LEU A 32 -10.86 18.46 -8.36
CA LEU A 32 -12.04 17.66 -8.67
C LEU A 32 -13.37 18.34 -8.29
N GLY A 33 -13.34 19.55 -7.75
CA GLY A 33 -14.54 20.28 -7.30
C GLY A 33 -15.24 19.63 -6.10
N ILE A 34 -14.54 18.80 -5.32
CA ILE A 34 -15.07 18.14 -4.13
C ILE A 34 -15.09 19.14 -2.97
N ASN A 35 -16.27 19.39 -2.40
CA ASN A 35 -16.42 20.29 -1.26
C ASN A 35 -16.01 19.60 0.06
N GLY A 36 -14.71 19.40 0.25
CA GLY A 36 -14.12 18.72 1.39
C GLY A 36 -13.02 19.51 2.11
N VAL A 37 -12.65 19.03 3.30
CA VAL A 37 -11.37 19.34 3.97
C VAL A 37 -10.76 18.03 4.41
N TYR A 38 -9.46 17.87 4.19
CA TYR A 38 -8.69 16.76 4.73
C TYR A 38 -7.70 17.26 5.80
N LEU A 39 -7.72 16.66 6.99
CA LEU A 39 -6.81 16.98 8.10
C LEU A 39 -6.09 15.73 8.66
N SER A 40 -4.94 15.91 9.29
CA SER A 40 -4.27 14.85 10.04
C SER A 40 -4.58 14.96 11.53
N PHE A 41 -4.90 13.84 12.17
CA PHE A 41 -5.19 13.75 13.61
C PHE A 41 -4.21 12.77 14.25
N ALA A 42 -3.41 13.27 15.20
CA ALA A 42 -2.58 12.43 16.04
C ALA A 42 -3.50 11.69 17.02
N VAL A 43 -3.71 10.40 16.77
CA VAL A 43 -4.61 9.55 17.56
C VAL A 43 -3.75 8.51 18.24
N LYS A 44 -3.72 8.47 19.57
CA LYS A 44 -2.97 7.42 20.28
C LYS A 44 -3.67 6.07 20.17
N PRO A 45 -2.97 4.94 20.33
CA PRO A 45 -3.60 3.63 20.21
C PRO A 45 -4.80 3.39 21.16
N GLU A 46 -4.73 3.95 22.37
CA GLU A 46 -5.80 3.90 23.37
C GLU A 46 -7.01 4.77 23.02
N GLU A 47 -6.86 5.76 22.13
CA GLU A 47 -7.90 6.70 21.70
C GLU A 47 -8.61 6.25 20.42
N LEU A 48 -8.11 5.20 19.75
CA LEU A 48 -8.56 4.77 18.42
C LEU A 48 -10.07 4.50 18.36
N GLY A 49 -10.62 3.82 19.37
CA GLY A 49 -12.06 3.55 19.41
C GLY A 49 -12.91 4.83 19.49
N ALA A 50 -12.48 5.81 20.28
CA ALA A 50 -13.15 7.11 20.38
C ALA A 50 -13.02 7.92 19.08
N ALA A 51 -11.85 7.87 18.44
CA ALA A 51 -11.63 8.51 17.13
C ALA A 51 -12.53 7.91 16.04
N VAL A 52 -12.70 6.59 16.00
CA VAL A 52 -13.61 5.91 15.06
C VAL A 52 -15.07 6.25 15.36
N ALA A 53 -15.47 6.33 16.63
CA ALA A 53 -16.82 6.77 17.01
C ALA A 53 -17.10 8.22 16.54
N ALA A 54 -16.09 9.10 16.59
CA ALA A 54 -16.19 10.47 16.11
C ALA A 54 -16.44 10.54 14.59
N VAL A 55 -15.91 9.60 13.79
CA VAL A 55 -16.20 9.53 12.33
C VAL A 55 -17.71 9.45 12.08
N ARG A 56 -18.43 8.64 12.88
CA ARG A 56 -19.90 8.55 12.79
C ARG A 56 -20.58 9.80 13.32
N CYS A 57 -20.19 10.24 14.52
CA CYS A 57 -20.82 11.36 15.23
C CYS A 57 -20.76 12.65 14.41
N LEU A 58 -19.60 12.92 13.80
CA LEU A 58 -19.35 14.11 12.99
C LEU A 58 -19.77 13.96 11.52
N LYS A 59 -20.31 12.79 11.13
CA LYS A 59 -20.69 12.46 9.75
C LYS A 59 -19.56 12.77 8.76
N MET A 60 -18.34 12.35 9.11
CA MET A 60 -17.16 12.54 8.26
C MET A 60 -17.34 11.83 6.91
N GLY A 61 -16.64 12.28 5.87
CA GLY A 61 -16.67 11.65 4.55
C GLY A 61 -15.81 10.38 4.44
N GLY A 62 -14.90 10.17 5.38
CA GLY A 62 -14.00 9.02 5.42
C GLY A 62 -12.67 9.38 6.09
N VAL A 63 -11.91 8.36 6.49
CA VAL A 63 -10.59 8.54 7.10
C VAL A 63 -9.59 7.53 6.57
N ASN A 64 -8.36 7.98 6.31
CA ASN A 64 -7.23 7.09 6.14
C ASN A 64 -6.62 6.73 7.50
N ILE A 65 -6.04 5.53 7.55
CA ILE A 65 -5.46 4.94 8.74
C ILE A 65 -4.01 4.59 8.45
N THR A 66 -3.10 5.04 9.31
CA THR A 66 -1.68 4.72 9.21
C THR A 66 -1.16 4.13 10.52
N ILE A 67 0.15 3.89 10.58
CA ILE A 67 0.83 3.32 11.73
C ILE A 67 0.47 4.13 13.00
N PRO A 68 0.19 3.46 14.14
CA PRO A 68 0.20 2.01 14.37
C PRO A 68 -1.19 1.33 14.25
N HIS A 69 -2.17 1.98 13.60
CA HIS A 69 -3.58 1.64 13.74
C HIS A 69 -4.14 0.68 12.70
N LYS A 70 -3.42 0.41 11.60
CA LYS A 70 -3.96 -0.32 10.45
C LYS A 70 -4.59 -1.67 10.80
N GLU A 71 -4.01 -2.44 11.72
CA GLU A 71 -4.58 -3.71 12.19
C GLU A 71 -5.53 -3.52 13.39
N ARG A 72 -5.22 -2.56 14.27
CA ARG A 72 -5.97 -2.31 15.52
C ARG A 72 -7.35 -1.72 15.30
N ILE A 73 -7.60 -1.13 14.13
CA ILE A 73 -8.89 -0.52 13.83
C ILE A 73 -9.99 -1.55 13.56
N VAL A 74 -9.64 -2.76 13.12
CA VAL A 74 -10.60 -3.77 12.65
C VAL A 74 -11.76 -4.02 13.63
N PRO A 75 -11.56 -4.15 14.95
CA PRO A 75 -12.66 -4.40 15.89
C PRO A 75 -13.66 -3.23 16.04
N TYR A 76 -13.33 -2.03 15.54
CA TYR A 76 -14.18 -0.84 15.62
C TYR A 76 -14.99 -0.58 14.34
N LEU A 77 -14.84 -1.43 13.31
CA LEU A 77 -15.52 -1.31 12.02
C LEU A 77 -16.68 -2.30 11.93
N ASP A 78 -17.72 -1.96 11.17
CA ASP A 78 -18.87 -2.87 10.99
C ASP A 78 -18.55 -3.99 10.01
N ARG A 79 -17.74 -3.69 8.99
CA ARG A 79 -17.41 -4.60 7.91
C ARG A 79 -16.04 -4.28 7.32
N LEU A 80 -15.38 -5.30 6.79
CA LEU A 80 -14.23 -5.17 5.91
C LEU A 80 -14.60 -5.48 4.47
N ALA A 81 -13.91 -4.87 3.53
CA ALA A 81 -14.12 -5.07 2.10
C ALA A 81 -12.79 -5.06 1.33
N GLY A 82 -12.80 -5.67 0.14
CA GLY A 82 -11.60 -5.82 -0.70
C GLY A 82 -10.44 -6.49 0.02
N ASP A 83 -9.23 -5.99 -0.19
CA ASP A 83 -8.00 -6.56 0.38
C ASP A 83 -7.97 -6.50 1.92
N ALA A 84 -8.78 -5.65 2.57
CA ALA A 84 -8.85 -5.62 4.04
C ALA A 84 -9.36 -6.94 4.63
N LEU A 85 -10.29 -7.62 3.94
CA LEU A 85 -10.79 -8.93 4.37
C LEU A 85 -9.67 -9.94 4.46
N LEU A 86 -8.74 -9.92 3.50
CA LEU A 86 -7.62 -10.86 3.39
C LEU A 86 -6.46 -10.50 4.31
N THR A 87 -6.18 -9.21 4.41
CA THR A 87 -4.98 -8.71 5.11
C THR A 87 -5.21 -8.49 6.59
N GLY A 88 -6.45 -8.25 7.03
CA GLY A 88 -6.73 -7.79 8.40
C GLY A 88 -6.12 -6.42 8.70
N SER A 89 -5.74 -5.67 7.67
CA SER A 89 -5.10 -4.35 7.76
C SER A 89 -5.91 -3.36 6.93
N VAL A 90 -6.34 -2.27 7.55
CA VAL A 90 -7.18 -1.23 6.96
C VAL A 90 -6.36 0.06 6.86
N ASN A 91 -6.30 0.63 5.67
CA ASN A 91 -5.69 1.95 5.45
C ASN A 91 -6.73 3.03 5.09
N THR A 92 -8.00 2.64 4.88
CA THR A 92 -9.08 3.52 4.45
C THR A 92 -10.40 3.08 5.07
N VAL A 93 -11.14 3.99 5.68
CA VAL A 93 -12.48 3.77 6.24
C VAL A 93 -13.46 4.68 5.54
N VAL A 94 -14.52 4.10 4.99
CA VAL A 94 -15.56 4.82 4.26
C VAL A 94 -16.91 4.57 4.93
N PRO A 95 -17.69 5.62 5.23
CA PRO A 95 -19.08 5.47 5.65
C PRO A 95 -19.96 5.07 4.45
N GLU A 96 -20.66 3.94 4.55
CA GLU A 96 -21.56 3.39 3.54
C GLU A 96 -22.85 2.96 4.22
N ASP A 97 -24.00 3.54 3.84
CA ASP A 97 -25.33 3.16 4.36
C ASP A 97 -25.42 3.12 5.90
N GLY A 98 -24.73 4.05 6.57
CA GLY A 98 -24.68 4.14 8.04
C GLY A 98 -23.66 3.20 8.70
N GLN A 99 -22.96 2.38 7.92
CA GLN A 99 -21.88 1.51 8.36
C GLN A 99 -20.50 2.13 8.11
N LEU A 100 -19.51 1.80 8.93
CA LEU A 100 -18.10 2.09 8.68
C LEU A 100 -17.45 0.85 8.07
N VAL A 101 -17.02 0.99 6.81
CA VAL A 101 -16.43 -0.10 6.04
C VAL A 101 -14.94 0.13 5.89
N GLY A 102 -14.14 -0.86 6.28
CA GLY A 102 -12.69 -0.85 6.17
C GLY A 102 -12.20 -1.42 4.85
N TYR A 103 -11.35 -0.68 4.18
CA TYR A 103 -10.66 -1.04 2.95
C TYR A 103 -9.14 -1.03 3.14
N SER A 104 -8.47 -1.83 2.33
CA SER A 104 -7.03 -1.81 2.16
C SER A 104 -6.75 -1.60 0.69
N THR A 105 -5.91 -0.63 0.37
CA THR A 105 -5.53 -0.34 -1.03
C THR A 105 -4.05 -0.59 -1.29
N ASP A 106 -3.29 -1.03 -0.28
CA ASP A 106 -1.84 -1.23 -0.40
C ASP A 106 -1.51 -2.30 -1.47
N GLY A 107 -2.34 -3.34 -1.61
CA GLY A 107 -2.19 -4.40 -2.62
C GLY A 107 -2.55 -3.92 -4.04
N GLU A 108 -3.71 -3.30 -4.20
CA GLU A 108 -4.14 -2.72 -5.48
C GLU A 108 -3.18 -1.62 -5.97
N GLY A 109 -2.74 -0.73 -5.08
CA GLY A 109 -1.78 0.32 -5.40
C GLY A 109 -0.44 -0.24 -5.89
N PHE A 110 0.02 -1.34 -5.28
CA PHE A 110 1.19 -2.07 -5.77
C PHE A 110 0.97 -2.64 -7.18
N LEU A 111 -0.17 -3.29 -7.44
CA LEU A 111 -0.46 -3.92 -8.73
C LEU A 111 -0.52 -2.89 -9.87
N LEU A 112 -1.19 -1.75 -9.62
CA LEU A 112 -1.21 -0.63 -10.55
C LEU A 112 0.21 -0.12 -10.84
N SER A 113 1.04 0.02 -9.81
CA SER A 113 2.43 0.46 -9.99
C SER A 113 3.25 -0.56 -10.78
N LEU A 114 3.08 -1.86 -10.51
CA LEU A 114 3.75 -2.94 -11.23
C LEU A 114 3.40 -2.92 -12.72
N ARG A 115 2.12 -2.71 -13.06
CA ARG A 115 1.64 -2.63 -14.45
C ARG A 115 2.13 -1.37 -15.16
N HIS A 116 1.98 -0.21 -14.53
CA HIS A 116 2.28 1.08 -15.18
C HIS A 116 3.76 1.41 -15.25
N GLN A 117 4.52 1.10 -14.19
CA GLN A 117 5.94 1.45 -14.11
C GLN A 117 6.85 0.26 -14.43
N GLY A 118 6.41 -0.96 -14.09
CA GLY A 118 7.16 -2.18 -14.34
C GLY A 118 6.83 -2.84 -15.66
N GLU A 119 5.74 -2.41 -16.32
CA GLU A 119 5.23 -3.00 -17.56
C GLU A 119 5.15 -4.54 -17.46
N MET A 120 4.69 -5.02 -16.30
CA MET A 120 4.71 -6.43 -15.92
C MET A 120 3.37 -6.89 -15.37
N GLU A 121 2.95 -8.08 -15.81
CA GLU A 121 1.87 -8.84 -15.18
C GLU A 121 2.46 -9.91 -14.24
N PRO A 122 1.92 -10.09 -13.03
CA PRO A 122 2.42 -11.09 -12.07
C PRO A 122 1.98 -12.53 -12.41
N ALA A 123 0.98 -12.70 -13.28
CA ALA A 123 0.46 -14.01 -13.65
C ALA A 123 1.56 -14.92 -14.22
N GLY A 124 1.68 -16.13 -13.68
CA GLY A 124 2.67 -17.13 -14.11
C GLY A 124 4.12 -16.83 -13.67
N LYS A 125 4.36 -15.78 -12.88
CA LYS A 125 5.71 -15.35 -12.48
C LYS A 125 6.21 -15.96 -11.19
N LYS A 126 7.53 -15.99 -11.00
CA LYS A 126 8.20 -16.30 -9.73
C LYS A 126 8.55 -15.00 -9.00
N ALA A 127 7.95 -14.77 -7.83
CA ALA A 127 8.13 -13.57 -7.04
C ALA A 127 8.85 -13.85 -5.71
N VAL A 128 9.78 -12.98 -5.34
CA VAL A 128 10.43 -12.92 -4.04
C VAL A 128 10.01 -11.64 -3.33
N LEU A 129 9.34 -11.79 -2.19
CA LEU A 129 8.84 -10.68 -1.39
C LEU A 129 9.65 -10.56 -0.10
N LEU A 130 10.35 -9.45 0.05
CA LEU A 130 11.15 -9.13 1.23
C LEU A 130 10.28 -8.41 2.25
N GLY A 131 10.05 -9.04 3.40
CA GLY A 131 9.18 -8.54 4.45
C GLY A 131 7.91 -9.38 4.62
N VAL A 132 7.36 -9.32 5.82
CA VAL A 132 6.16 -10.07 6.24
C VAL A 132 5.21 -9.21 7.09
N GLY A 133 5.29 -7.88 6.94
CA GLY A 133 4.41 -6.91 7.61
C GLY A 133 3.13 -6.63 6.82
N GLY A 134 2.34 -5.65 7.25
CA GLY A 134 1.03 -5.33 6.64
C GLY A 134 1.08 -5.07 5.13
N ALA A 135 2.04 -4.28 4.65
CA ALA A 135 2.23 -4.02 3.22
C ALA A 135 2.60 -5.30 2.46
N ALA A 136 3.56 -6.08 2.98
CA ALA A 136 3.94 -7.37 2.39
C ALA A 136 2.75 -8.34 2.32
N ARG A 137 1.93 -8.39 3.38
CA ARG A 137 0.72 -9.19 3.41
C ARG A 137 -0.25 -8.77 2.29
N ALA A 138 -0.50 -7.48 2.12
CA ALA A 138 -1.37 -6.98 1.04
C ALA A 138 -0.85 -7.34 -0.35
N VAL A 139 0.44 -7.13 -0.59
CA VAL A 139 1.09 -7.49 -1.85
C VAL A 139 1.04 -9.00 -2.09
N ALA A 140 1.32 -9.83 -1.09
CA ALA A 140 1.30 -11.28 -1.20
C ALA A 140 -0.09 -11.81 -1.61
N PHE A 141 -1.15 -11.34 -0.94
CA PHE A 141 -2.52 -11.72 -1.30
C PHE A 141 -2.88 -11.27 -2.72
N ARG A 142 -2.50 -10.05 -3.10
CA ARG A 142 -2.78 -9.53 -4.45
C ARG A 142 -2.06 -10.33 -5.53
N LEU A 143 -0.77 -10.65 -5.34
CA LEU A 143 0.00 -11.48 -6.27
C LEU A 143 -0.63 -12.87 -6.47
N VAL A 144 -1.10 -13.48 -5.37
CA VAL A 144 -1.79 -14.77 -5.43
C VAL A 144 -3.11 -14.68 -6.19
N GLN A 145 -3.92 -13.66 -5.94
CA GLN A 145 -5.17 -13.43 -6.68
C GLN A 145 -4.94 -13.21 -8.17
N GLU A 146 -3.84 -12.54 -8.53
CA GLU A 146 -3.46 -12.27 -9.93
C GLU A 146 -2.69 -13.45 -10.57
N GLY A 147 -2.60 -14.59 -9.89
CA GLY A 147 -2.12 -15.85 -10.49
C GLY A 147 -0.60 -16.00 -10.55
N VAL A 148 0.15 -15.44 -9.59
CA VAL A 148 1.60 -15.71 -9.45
C VAL A 148 1.87 -17.22 -9.38
N ALA A 149 2.90 -17.72 -10.08
CA ALA A 149 3.20 -19.15 -10.12
C ALA A 149 3.93 -19.62 -8.86
N ALA A 150 4.82 -18.79 -8.32
CA ALA A 150 5.58 -19.08 -7.10
C ALA A 150 5.82 -17.80 -6.30
N LEU A 151 5.66 -17.89 -4.97
CA LEU A 151 5.89 -16.78 -4.06
C LEU A 151 6.80 -17.21 -2.90
N TYR A 152 7.91 -16.51 -2.76
CA TYR A 152 8.86 -16.67 -1.66
C TYR A 152 8.76 -15.47 -0.72
N LEU A 153 8.48 -15.74 0.54
CA LEU A 153 8.36 -14.75 1.61
C LEU A 153 9.66 -14.74 2.42
N VAL A 154 10.39 -13.63 2.37
CA VAL A 154 11.68 -13.50 3.06
C VAL A 154 11.50 -12.64 4.31
N GLY A 155 11.60 -13.26 5.48
CA GLY A 155 11.37 -12.59 6.77
C GLY A 155 12.52 -12.76 7.75
N ARG A 156 12.67 -11.81 8.67
CA ARG A 156 13.59 -11.95 9.83
C ARG A 156 12.98 -12.74 10.98
N ASN A 157 11.64 -12.67 11.12
CA ASN A 157 10.91 -13.34 12.19
C ASN A 157 10.23 -14.59 11.59
N PRO A 158 10.66 -15.81 11.96
CA PRO A 158 10.08 -17.05 11.45
C PRO A 158 8.59 -17.21 11.75
N GLU A 159 8.15 -16.81 12.95
CA GLU A 159 6.74 -16.91 13.35
C GLU A 159 5.84 -16.04 12.48
N LYS A 160 6.24 -14.79 12.22
CA LYS A 160 5.49 -13.88 11.34
C LYS A 160 5.47 -14.39 9.90
N THR A 161 6.57 -15.00 9.44
CA THR A 161 6.68 -15.58 8.10
C THR A 161 5.73 -16.78 7.96
N ALA A 162 5.80 -17.72 8.90
CA ALA A 162 4.88 -18.86 8.98
C ALA A 162 3.43 -18.41 9.11
N GLY A 163 3.15 -17.37 9.88
CA GLY A 163 1.80 -16.79 10.02
C GLY A 163 1.25 -16.22 8.70
N LEU A 164 2.07 -15.59 7.87
CA LEU A 164 1.65 -15.15 6.53
C LEU A 164 1.47 -16.34 5.57
N GLN A 165 2.36 -17.33 5.61
CA GLN A 165 2.20 -18.55 4.81
C GLN A 165 0.90 -19.29 5.15
N ALA A 166 0.60 -19.47 6.43
CA ALA A 166 -0.62 -20.10 6.90
C ALA A 166 -1.86 -19.32 6.43
N ALA A 167 -1.84 -17.99 6.57
CA ALA A 167 -2.95 -17.15 6.12
C ALA A 167 -3.20 -17.23 4.61
N LEU A 168 -2.13 -17.26 3.79
CA LEU A 168 -2.26 -17.46 2.34
C LEU A 168 -2.85 -18.83 2.04
N ARG A 169 -2.34 -19.90 2.68
CA ARG A 169 -2.80 -21.26 2.47
C ARG A 169 -4.26 -21.45 2.86
N GLU A 170 -4.66 -20.96 4.02
CA GLU A 170 -6.03 -21.05 4.54
C GLU A 170 -7.03 -20.32 3.65
N ARG A 171 -6.70 -19.10 3.21
CA ARG A 171 -7.66 -18.20 2.54
C ARG A 171 -7.68 -18.33 1.03
N THR A 172 -6.62 -18.86 0.43
CA THR A 172 -6.47 -18.94 -1.04
C THR A 172 -6.09 -20.34 -1.55
N GLY A 173 -5.68 -21.25 -0.66
CA GLY A 173 -5.09 -22.53 -1.05
C GLY A 173 -3.64 -22.44 -1.52
N PHE A 174 -3.09 -21.24 -1.73
CA PHE A 174 -1.74 -21.04 -2.24
C PHE A 174 -0.67 -21.40 -1.20
N ALA A 175 0.33 -22.19 -1.61
CA ALA A 175 1.44 -22.58 -0.75
C ALA A 175 2.69 -21.71 -1.04
N ALA A 176 2.86 -20.64 -0.26
CA ALA A 176 4.07 -19.82 -0.33
C ALA A 176 5.24 -20.48 0.41
N VAL A 177 6.46 -20.22 -0.04
CA VAL A 177 7.70 -20.70 0.59
C VAL A 177 8.26 -19.61 1.50
N GLY A 178 8.52 -19.92 2.76
CA GLY A 178 9.13 -19.01 3.72
C GLY A 178 10.64 -19.19 3.75
N LEU A 179 11.39 -18.10 3.65
CA LEU A 179 12.85 -18.09 3.75
C LEU A 179 13.28 -17.06 4.80
N SER A 180 14.46 -17.29 5.39
CA SER A 180 15.15 -16.26 6.17
C SER A 180 16.12 -15.46 5.29
N PHE A 181 16.55 -14.28 5.74
CA PHE A 181 17.62 -13.55 5.06
C PHE A 181 18.99 -14.24 5.10
N ALA A 182 19.17 -15.22 5.99
CA ALA A 182 20.38 -16.02 6.10
C ALA A 182 20.25 -17.39 5.40
N ASP A 183 19.14 -17.60 4.69
CA ASP A 183 18.89 -18.87 4.00
C ASP A 183 19.88 -19.05 2.83
N PRO A 184 20.58 -20.19 2.75
CA PRO A 184 21.58 -20.42 1.70
C PRO A 184 20.99 -20.40 0.29
N ASP A 185 19.71 -20.74 0.14
CA ASP A 185 19.05 -20.84 -1.17
C ASP A 185 18.53 -19.48 -1.66
N LEU A 186 18.47 -18.46 -0.78
CA LEU A 186 17.91 -17.13 -1.12
C LEU A 186 18.58 -16.52 -2.36
N ALA A 187 19.90 -16.67 -2.50
CA ALA A 187 20.66 -16.15 -3.63
C ALA A 187 20.19 -16.77 -4.96
N ALA A 188 20.09 -18.09 -5.00
CA ALA A 188 19.66 -18.84 -6.18
C ALA A 188 18.18 -18.55 -6.51
N VAL A 189 17.33 -18.54 -5.49
CA VAL A 189 15.90 -18.21 -5.65
C VAL A 189 15.71 -16.81 -6.22
N ALA A 190 16.44 -15.81 -5.71
CA ALA A 190 16.36 -14.43 -6.20
C ALA A 190 16.94 -14.26 -7.61
N ALA A 191 17.96 -15.04 -7.97
CA ALA A 191 18.55 -15.06 -9.31
C ALA A 191 17.57 -15.55 -10.39
N GLU A 192 16.72 -16.50 -10.02
CA GLU A 192 15.71 -17.10 -10.91
C GLU A 192 14.35 -16.39 -10.85
N ALA A 193 14.19 -15.39 -9.98
CA ALA A 193 12.93 -14.69 -9.82
C ALA A 193 12.68 -13.73 -11.00
N ASP A 194 11.43 -13.69 -11.47
CA ASP A 194 10.98 -12.64 -12.38
C ASP A 194 10.81 -11.30 -11.65
N LEU A 195 10.45 -11.37 -10.36
CA LEU A 195 10.07 -10.21 -9.57
C LEU A 195 10.67 -10.27 -8.16
N VAL A 196 11.30 -9.18 -7.73
CA VAL A 196 11.83 -9.02 -6.37
C VAL A 196 11.29 -7.74 -5.75
N ILE A 197 10.55 -7.88 -4.65
CA ILE A 197 9.76 -6.79 -4.06
C ILE A 197 10.28 -6.49 -2.67
N ASN A 198 10.65 -5.24 -2.41
CA ASN A 198 10.99 -4.79 -1.07
C ASN A 198 9.75 -4.20 -0.37
N ALA A 199 9.21 -4.94 0.58
CA ALA A 199 8.14 -4.50 1.49
C ALA A 199 8.64 -4.37 2.94
N THR A 200 9.95 -4.13 3.12
CA THR A 200 10.56 -3.78 4.41
C THR A 200 10.73 -2.27 4.55
N PRO A 201 10.89 -1.75 5.79
CA PRO A 201 11.23 -0.33 6.00
C PRO A 201 12.63 0.07 5.52
N LEU A 202 13.49 -0.87 5.12
CA LEU A 202 14.87 -0.57 4.71
C LEU A 202 14.89 0.14 3.36
N GLY A 203 15.56 1.29 3.31
CA GLY A 203 15.63 2.15 2.13
C GLY A 203 14.52 3.22 2.08
N MET A 204 13.71 3.32 3.14
CA MET A 204 12.76 4.42 3.34
C MET A 204 13.39 5.55 4.16
N TYR A 205 13.03 6.79 3.87
CA TYR A 205 13.36 7.93 4.72
C TYR A 205 12.91 7.68 6.18
N PRO A 206 13.74 7.98 7.20
CA PRO A 206 15.04 8.67 7.12
C PRO A 206 16.24 7.75 6.80
N VAL A 207 16.04 6.44 6.74
CA VAL A 207 17.10 5.42 6.53
C VAL A 207 17.21 5.06 5.04
N THR A 208 17.83 5.94 4.26
CA THR A 208 17.93 5.81 2.79
C THR A 208 19.13 4.97 2.31
N GLY A 209 20.08 4.65 3.19
CA GLY A 209 21.31 3.91 2.85
C GLY A 209 21.27 2.39 3.11
N ASP A 210 20.27 1.91 3.87
CA ASP A 210 20.12 0.49 4.14
C ASP A 210 19.25 -0.19 3.09
N HIS A 211 19.62 -1.41 2.76
CA HIS A 211 18.84 -2.27 1.88
C HIS A 211 18.71 -3.64 2.52
N PRO A 212 17.62 -4.38 2.26
CA PRO A 212 17.55 -5.78 2.64
C PRO A 212 18.77 -6.51 2.07
N PRO A 213 19.37 -7.44 2.84
CA PRO A 213 20.53 -8.19 2.38
C PRO A 213 20.10 -9.16 1.28
N LEU A 214 20.05 -8.65 0.05
CA LEU A 214 20.02 -9.45 -1.15
C LEU A 214 21.44 -9.53 -1.69
N PRO A 215 21.94 -10.75 -2.00
CA PRO A 215 23.22 -10.93 -2.65
C PRO A 215 23.28 -10.06 -3.91
N ALA A 216 24.28 -9.18 -4.00
CA ALA A 216 24.51 -8.39 -5.20
C ALA A 216 24.95 -9.27 -6.40
N HIS A 217 25.37 -10.50 -6.10
CA HIS A 217 25.84 -11.50 -7.04
C HIS A 217 24.70 -12.49 -7.31
N GLY A 218 24.28 -12.61 -8.56
CA GLY A 218 23.24 -13.55 -9.00
C GLY A 218 21.92 -12.90 -9.43
N LEU A 219 21.65 -11.65 -9.07
CA LEU A 219 20.50 -10.94 -9.64
C LEU A 219 20.70 -10.79 -11.16
N PRO A 220 19.75 -11.21 -12.00
CA PRO A 220 19.89 -11.03 -13.44
C PRO A 220 20.11 -9.55 -13.75
N PRO A 221 20.88 -9.19 -14.80
CA PRO A 221 21.21 -7.80 -15.14
C PRO A 221 19.97 -6.89 -15.35
N ARG A 222 18.78 -7.49 -15.47
CA ARG A 222 17.45 -6.84 -15.55
C ARG A 222 16.92 -6.32 -14.20
N LEU A 223 17.48 -6.73 -13.07
CA LEU A 223 17.10 -6.31 -11.71
C LEU A 223 18.12 -5.32 -11.10
N SER A 224 18.92 -4.63 -11.93
CA SER A 224 19.98 -3.74 -11.44
C SER A 224 19.40 -2.61 -10.58
N ARG A 225 19.89 -2.53 -9.34
CA ARG A 225 19.56 -1.51 -8.35
C ARG A 225 19.51 -0.12 -8.99
N SER A 226 18.36 0.55 -8.92
CA SER A 226 18.29 1.97 -9.29
C SER A 226 19.12 2.76 -8.28
N ARG A 227 20.37 3.06 -8.63
CA ARG A 227 21.06 4.21 -8.06
C ARG A 227 20.34 5.45 -8.58
N SER A 228 20.07 6.37 -7.66
CA SER A 228 19.62 7.74 -7.89
C SER A 228 19.90 8.30 -9.29
N GLY A 229 18.85 8.51 -10.08
CA GLY A 229 18.86 9.34 -11.29
C GLY A 229 19.02 8.60 -12.62
N LEU A 230 17.91 8.44 -13.35
CA LEU A 230 17.80 8.25 -14.82
C LEU A 230 18.20 6.87 -15.41
N PRO A 231 17.70 6.54 -16.63
CA PRO A 231 17.03 5.27 -16.90
C PRO A 231 17.98 4.21 -17.45
N SER A 232 17.66 2.95 -17.17
CA SER A 232 18.09 1.83 -18.00
C SER A 232 16.93 0.87 -18.18
N ALA A 233 16.54 0.68 -19.43
CA ALA A 233 15.52 -0.24 -19.87
C ALA A 233 15.92 -1.69 -19.54
N GLY A 234 15.06 -2.39 -18.80
CA GLY A 234 15.25 -3.80 -18.43
C GLY A 234 14.26 -4.16 -17.33
N ASN A 235 13.24 -4.95 -17.66
CA ASN A 235 12.07 -5.21 -16.82
C ASN A 235 12.39 -6.05 -15.57
N GLY A 236 12.88 -5.40 -14.52
CA GLY A 236 12.92 -5.91 -13.15
C GLY A 236 12.63 -4.76 -12.18
N LEU A 237 11.40 -4.69 -11.68
CA LEU A 237 10.91 -3.56 -10.90
C LEU A 237 11.04 -3.81 -9.38
N LEU A 238 11.78 -2.94 -8.69
CA LEU A 238 11.61 -2.73 -7.24
C LEU A 238 10.36 -1.87 -7.03
N ALA A 239 9.18 -2.48 -7.07
CA ALA A 239 7.92 -1.78 -6.80
C ALA A 239 7.81 -1.42 -5.31
N ARG A 240 7.52 -0.15 -5.03
CA ARG A 240 7.15 0.36 -3.70
C ARG A 240 5.62 0.37 -3.63
N SER A 241 5.03 -0.09 -2.52
CA SER A 241 3.58 0.00 -2.32
C SER A 241 3.16 1.44 -2.09
N ALA A 242 2.31 1.99 -2.96
CA ALA A 242 1.73 3.32 -2.82
C ALA A 242 0.48 3.29 -1.93
N ALA A 243 0.26 4.36 -1.16
CA ALA A 243 -0.87 4.57 -0.26
C ALA A 243 -2.13 5.06 -1.00
N ALA A 244 -3.26 5.01 -0.28
CA ALA A 244 -4.60 5.14 -0.81
C ALA A 244 -4.97 6.57 -1.28
N ARG A 245 -5.72 6.64 -2.38
CA ARG A 245 -6.70 7.71 -2.60
C ARG A 245 -8.02 7.33 -1.94
N LEU A 246 -8.67 8.24 -1.22
CA LEU A 246 -10.05 8.05 -0.77
C LEU A 246 -10.95 7.92 -2.01
N ALA A 247 -11.56 6.75 -2.20
CA ALA A 247 -12.61 6.58 -3.20
C ALA A 247 -13.91 7.20 -2.67
N TYR A 248 -14.58 7.99 -3.51
CA TYR A 248 -15.84 8.66 -3.16
C TYR A 248 -17.02 7.80 -3.64
N PRO A 249 -17.96 7.39 -2.76
CA PRO A 249 -19.19 6.75 -3.19
C PRO A 249 -20.16 7.82 -3.68
N GLY A 250 -20.08 8.13 -4.98
CA GLY A 250 -20.96 9.07 -5.66
C GLY A 250 -20.50 9.26 -7.09
N GLY A 251 -21.18 8.59 -8.03
CA GLY A 251 -20.81 8.56 -9.44
C GLY A 251 -20.60 9.96 -10.01
N VAL A 252 -19.37 10.26 -10.39
CA VAL A 252 -19.08 11.31 -11.35
C VAL A 252 -19.04 10.58 -12.69
N GLY A 253 -20.16 10.67 -13.42
CA GLY A 253 -20.23 10.22 -14.79
C GLY A 253 -19.14 10.90 -15.62
N ASP A 254 -18.60 10.11 -16.54
CA ASP A 254 -17.84 10.46 -17.73
C ASP A 254 -17.79 11.98 -18.01
N ALA A 255 -16.81 12.67 -17.41
CA ALA A 255 -16.50 14.05 -17.71
C ALA A 255 -15.12 14.06 -18.38
N GLY A 256 -15.13 14.01 -19.71
CA GLY A 256 -13.93 14.12 -20.53
C GLY A 256 -13.10 15.33 -20.12
N LEU A 257 -11.83 15.09 -19.83
CA LEU A 257 -10.84 16.13 -19.58
C LEU A 257 -10.53 16.83 -20.92
N PRO A 258 -10.62 18.17 -21.02
CA PRO A 258 -10.10 18.91 -22.16
C PRO A 258 -8.57 18.87 -22.15
N GLY A 259 -8.00 18.78 -23.35
CA GLY A 259 -6.57 18.66 -23.57
C GLY A 259 -5.72 19.85 -23.11
N ASP A 260 -4.50 19.48 -22.72
CA ASP A 260 -3.22 20.15 -22.93
C ASP A 260 -3.04 21.60 -22.47
N SER A 261 -2.22 21.78 -21.41
CA SER A 261 -1.15 22.78 -21.37
C SER A 261 -0.36 22.68 -20.06
N GLY A 262 0.88 22.19 -20.16
CA GLY A 262 2.04 22.46 -19.28
C GLY A 262 1.82 22.57 -17.76
N LEU A 263 2.23 21.53 -17.02
CA LEU A 263 2.51 21.60 -15.58
C LEU A 263 3.92 21.01 -15.30
N PRO A 264 4.65 21.52 -14.29
CA PRO A 264 6.09 21.33 -14.15
C PRO A 264 6.46 19.89 -13.77
N LEU A 265 7.63 19.44 -14.24
CA LEU A 265 8.32 18.26 -13.73
C LEU A 265 8.36 18.30 -12.19
N VAL A 266 7.64 17.39 -11.55
CA VAL A 266 7.86 17.07 -10.14
C VAL A 266 8.92 15.97 -10.10
N ASP A 267 10.17 16.42 -10.13
CA ASP A 267 11.34 15.60 -9.84
C ASP A 267 11.40 15.37 -8.31
N ARG A 268 11.62 14.12 -7.88
CA ARG A 268 11.63 13.58 -6.50
C ARG A 268 10.30 13.05 -5.94
N ALA A 269 10.04 11.78 -6.24
CA ALA A 269 9.04 10.97 -5.55
C ALA A 269 9.59 10.36 -4.24
N ASP A 270 9.16 10.90 -3.09
CA ASP A 270 9.36 10.37 -1.73
C ASP A 270 8.26 9.32 -1.42
N PRO A 271 8.51 8.13 -0.82
CA PRO A 271 7.58 7.00 -0.87
C PRO A 271 6.45 7.05 0.18
N ALA A 272 5.87 8.22 0.40
CA ALA A 272 4.68 8.42 1.23
C ALA A 272 3.44 8.81 0.38
N PHE A 273 3.41 8.38 -0.89
CA PHE A 273 2.28 8.57 -1.80
C PHE A 273 1.39 7.35 -1.81
#